data_AF-A0A8J2L184-F1
#
_entry.id   AF-A0A8J2L184-F1
#
_cell.length_a   1.000
_cell.length_b   1.000
_cell.length_c   1.000
_cell.angle_alpha   90.00
_cell.angle_beta   90.00
_cell.angle_gamma   90.00
#
_symmetry.space_group_name_H-M   'P 1'
#
loop_
_entity.id
_entity.type
_entity.pdbx_description
1 polymer ?
#
loop_
_entity_poly.entity_id
_entity_poly.type
_entity_poly.pdbx_seq_one_letter_code
_entity_poly.pdbx_strand_id
1 'polypeptide(L)'
;LMTLCSIGLFFFEIYTDVTLSIQYYDDKSTSFFALTLFFIIFPAVVIAAFNIILYIDRGSENTSGSALQVIQITLSLLNLSIFLRYVGSIYWSYKIVVHRSDTVRRKKLVKKLDQEEADGAFLGFLDAFLEGASQLTLQLYIVLIELPIYGWEFYSGLQGTT
;
A
#
# COMPACT_ATOMS: atom_id res chain seq x y z
N LEU A 1 11.62 -14.05 4.42
CA LEU A 1 12.47 -13.20 3.54
C LEU A 1 11.63 -12.13 2.86
N MET A 2 10.61 -12.50 2.06
CA MET A 2 9.68 -11.56 1.42
C MET A 2 9.04 -10.57 2.40
N THR A 3 8.58 -11.05 3.56
CA THR A 3 7.95 -10.22 4.59
C THR A 3 8.88 -9.18 5.22
N LEU A 4 10.13 -9.54 5.48
CA LEU A 4 11.15 -8.62 6.00
C LEU A 4 11.54 -7.57 4.94
N CYS A 5 11.57 -7.98 3.67
CA CYS A 5 11.80 -7.08 2.55
C CYS A 5 10.68 -6.05 2.42
N SER A 6 9.41 -6.48 2.48
CA SER A 6 8.25 -5.57 2.43
C SER A 6 8.24 -4.56 3.57
N ILE A 7 8.61 -4.98 4.80
CA ILE A 7 8.74 -4.05 5.92
C ILE A 7 9.84 -3.01 5.65
N GLY A 8 10.98 -3.45 5.09
CA GLY A 8 12.06 -2.53 4.72
C GLY A 8 11.66 -1.52 3.64
N LEU A 9 10.97 -1.98 2.60
CA LEU A 9 10.48 -1.11 1.51
C LEU A 9 9.45 -0.09 2.00
N PHE A 10 8.57 -0.49 2.92
CA PHE A 10 7.61 0.42 3.53
C PHE A 10 8.27 1.61 4.25
N PHE A 11 9.32 1.35 5.04
CA PHE A 11 10.06 2.43 5.69
C PHE A 11 10.82 3.31 4.69
N PHE A 12 11.28 2.70 3.58
CA PHE A 12 11.95 3.42 2.52
C PHE A 12 10.99 4.38 1.78
N GLU A 13 9.78 3.93 1.47
CA GLU A 13 8.72 4.75 0.85
C GLU A 13 8.36 5.95 1.72
N ILE A 14 8.10 5.74 3.03
CA ILE A 14 7.85 6.83 3.98
C ILE A 14 9.03 7.82 4.01
N TYR A 15 10.27 7.31 4.06
CA TYR A 15 11.46 8.15 4.09
C TYR A 15 11.60 9.01 2.84
N THR A 16 11.34 8.43 1.66
CA THR A 16 11.37 9.17 0.40
C THR A 16 10.26 10.22 0.31
N ASP A 17 9.04 9.94 0.77
CA ASP A 17 7.94 10.89 0.75
C ASP A 17 8.15 12.07 1.70
N VAL A 18 8.66 11.80 2.91
CA VAL A 18 8.99 12.85 3.86
C VAL A 18 10.08 13.75 3.31
N THR A 19 11.14 13.17 2.72
CA THR A 19 12.26 13.93 2.16
C THR A 19 11.81 14.82 0.98
N LEU A 20 11.03 14.26 0.05
CA LEU A 20 10.45 15.00 -1.08
C LEU A 20 9.52 16.12 -0.58
N SER A 21 8.67 15.85 0.42
CA SER A 21 7.75 16.86 0.95
C SER A 21 8.47 18.06 1.57
N ILE A 22 9.58 17.83 2.28
CA ILE A 22 10.42 18.89 2.86
C ILE A 22 11.09 19.70 1.74
N GLN A 23 11.63 19.02 0.73
CA GLN A 23 12.27 19.69 -0.41
C GLN A 23 11.29 20.57 -1.20
N TYR A 24 10.04 20.12 -1.39
CA TYR A 24 9.00 20.93 -2.04
C TYR A 24 8.46 22.07 -1.19
N TYR A 25 8.49 21.94 0.13
CA TYR A 25 8.09 23.01 1.04
C TYR A 25 9.05 24.20 0.97
N ASP A 26 10.34 23.94 0.88
CA ASP A 26 11.37 24.98 0.78
C ASP A 26 11.36 25.72 -0.59
N ASP A 27 10.91 25.05 -1.66
CA ASP A 27 10.83 25.61 -3.02
C ASP A 27 9.53 26.38 -3.37
N LYS A 28 8.63 26.61 -2.38
CA LYS A 28 7.34 27.35 -2.53
C LYS A 28 6.38 26.85 -3.62
N SER A 29 6.58 25.67 -4.20
CA SER A 29 5.70 25.12 -5.23
C SER A 29 4.56 24.29 -4.63
N THR A 30 3.52 24.99 -4.14
CA THR A 30 2.36 24.40 -3.45
C THR A 30 1.59 23.35 -4.26
N SER A 31 1.70 23.36 -5.59
CA SER A 31 0.97 22.44 -6.47
C SER A 31 1.52 21.01 -6.43
N PHE A 32 2.85 20.83 -6.33
CA PHE A 32 3.44 19.50 -6.26
C PHE A 32 3.20 18.85 -4.91
N PHE A 33 3.32 19.61 -3.83
CA PHE A 33 2.96 19.17 -2.47
C PHE A 33 1.50 18.67 -2.38
N ALA A 34 0.56 19.41 -2.98
CA ALA A 34 -0.85 19.00 -3.01
C ALA A 34 -1.06 17.71 -3.82
N LEU A 35 -0.29 17.51 -4.89
CA LEU A 35 -0.35 16.29 -5.70
C LEU A 35 0.21 15.08 -4.95
N THR A 36 1.33 15.23 -4.24
CA THR A 36 1.87 14.15 -3.39
C THR A 36 0.89 13.79 -2.29
N LEU A 37 0.30 14.78 -1.62
CA LEU A 37 -0.72 14.53 -0.59
C LEU A 37 -1.93 13.79 -1.17
N PHE A 38 -2.37 14.16 -2.37
CA PHE A 38 -3.47 13.47 -3.07
C PHE A 38 -3.12 12.00 -3.35
N PHE A 39 -1.93 11.72 -3.86
CA PHE A 39 -1.50 10.35 -4.15
C PHE A 39 -1.19 9.51 -2.90
N ILE A 40 -0.99 10.12 -1.74
CA ILE A 40 -0.93 9.41 -0.45
C ILE A 40 -2.35 9.12 0.05
N ILE A 41 -3.25 10.10 0.00
CA ILE A 41 -4.61 9.98 0.55
C ILE A 41 -5.51 9.10 -0.32
N PHE A 42 -5.39 9.19 -1.65
CA PHE A 42 -6.27 8.49 -2.58
C PHE A 42 -6.19 6.96 -2.45
N PRO A 43 -5.00 6.32 -2.47
CA PRO A 43 -4.86 4.87 -2.23
C PRO A 43 -5.42 4.46 -0.86
N ALA A 44 -5.11 5.23 0.20
CA ALA A 44 -5.59 4.96 1.55
C ALA A 44 -7.12 4.94 1.63
N VAL A 45 -7.80 5.89 0.95
CA VAL A 45 -9.27 5.95 0.87
C VAL A 45 -9.82 4.75 0.10
N VAL A 46 -9.22 4.38 -1.03
CA VAL A 46 -9.67 3.23 -1.83
C VAL A 46 -9.54 1.94 -1.03
N ILE A 47 -8.42 1.72 -0.35
CA ILE A 47 -8.20 0.53 0.49
C ILE A 47 -9.16 0.50 1.68
N ALA A 48 -9.41 1.65 2.32
CA ALA A 48 -10.40 1.76 3.39
C ALA A 48 -11.81 1.41 2.89
N ALA A 49 -12.20 1.86 1.70
CA ALA A 49 -13.49 1.53 1.11
C ALA A 49 -13.62 0.02 0.84
N PHE A 50 -12.59 -0.61 0.26
CA PHE A 50 -12.61 -2.07 0.03
C PHE A 50 -12.60 -2.87 1.34
N ASN A 51 -11.88 -2.45 2.37
CA ASN A 51 -11.95 -3.08 3.70
C ASN A 51 -13.39 -3.05 4.26
N ILE A 52 -14.11 -1.94 4.07
CA ILE A 52 -15.52 -1.83 4.51
C ILE A 52 -16.42 -2.75 3.67
N ILE A 53 -16.24 -2.78 2.35
CA ILE A 53 -17.01 -3.65 1.45
C ILE A 53 -16.84 -5.12 1.85
N LEU A 54 -15.59 -5.56 2.06
CA LEU A 54 -15.28 -6.91 2.49
C LEU A 54 -15.79 -7.23 3.89
N TYR A 55 -15.80 -6.23 4.80
CA TYR A 55 -16.39 -6.38 6.12
C TYR A 55 -17.91 -6.64 6.05
N ILE A 56 -18.61 -5.89 5.21
CA ILE A 56 -20.06 -6.04 5.02
C ILE A 56 -20.37 -7.41 4.38
N ASP A 57 -19.61 -7.81 3.36
CA ASP A 57 -19.79 -9.10 2.67
C ASP A 57 -19.63 -10.31 3.61
N ARG A 58 -18.70 -10.23 4.56
CA ARG A 58 -18.46 -11.27 5.58
C ARG A 58 -19.57 -11.37 6.64
N GLY A 59 -20.54 -10.45 6.63
CA GLY A 59 -21.81 -10.51 7.35
C GLY A 59 -21.76 -11.10 8.76
N SER A 60 -21.40 -10.30 9.78
CA SER A 60 -21.57 -10.57 11.23
C SER A 60 -21.27 -12.01 11.75
N GLU A 61 -20.51 -12.84 11.02
CA GLU A 61 -20.18 -14.20 11.45
C GLU A 61 -18.90 -14.16 12.31
N ASN A 62 -19.10 -13.79 13.58
CA ASN A 62 -18.19 -13.75 14.74
C ASN A 62 -17.72 -12.36 15.20
N THR A 63 -18.27 -11.96 16.34
CA THR A 63 -17.89 -10.83 17.21
C THR A 63 -16.45 -10.84 17.73
N SER A 64 -15.65 -11.87 17.43
CA SER A 64 -14.30 -12.03 17.97
C SER A 64 -13.21 -11.29 17.18
N GLY A 65 -13.53 -10.66 16.04
CA GLY A 65 -12.57 -9.98 15.16
C GLY A 65 -12.87 -8.49 14.87
N SER A 66 -13.95 -7.93 15.43
CA SER A 66 -14.42 -6.57 15.08
C SER A 66 -13.42 -5.47 15.47
N ALA A 67 -12.78 -5.58 16.64
CA ALA A 67 -11.78 -4.61 17.07
C ALA A 67 -10.55 -4.60 16.14
N LEU A 68 -10.10 -5.77 15.70
CA LEU A 68 -8.93 -5.91 14.82
C LEU A 68 -9.23 -5.37 13.41
N GLN A 69 -10.47 -5.51 12.94
CA GLN A 69 -10.93 -4.96 11.66
C GLN A 69 -11.13 -3.45 11.71
N VAL A 70 -11.66 -2.90 12.80
CA VAL A 70 -11.73 -1.44 13.02
C VAL A 70 -10.33 -0.85 13.09
N ILE A 71 -9.41 -1.52 13.80
CA ILE A 71 -8.01 -1.14 13.85
C ILE A 71 -7.36 -1.28 12.46
N GLN A 72 -7.72 -2.27 11.65
CA GLN A 72 -7.25 -2.41 10.26
C GLN A 72 -7.74 -1.27 9.35
N ILE A 73 -9.01 -0.90 9.42
CA ILE A 73 -9.56 0.24 8.68
C ILE A 73 -8.86 1.54 9.13
N THR A 74 -8.62 1.67 10.43
CA THR A 74 -7.95 2.84 11.00
C THR A 74 -6.46 2.91 10.60
N LEU A 75 -5.74 1.79 10.62
CA LEU A 75 -4.34 1.74 10.21
C LEU A 75 -4.16 1.76 8.69
N SER A 76 -5.18 1.38 7.91
CA SER A 76 -5.19 1.63 6.47
C SER A 76 -5.14 3.11 6.12
N LEU A 77 -5.66 4.00 6.96
CA LEU A 77 -5.51 5.45 6.80
C LEU A 77 -4.11 5.96 7.18
N LEU A 78 -3.30 5.11 7.83
CA LEU A 78 -1.94 5.39 8.26
C LEU A 78 -0.90 4.64 7.42
N ASN A 79 -1.30 4.03 6.30
CA ASN A 79 -0.55 3.09 5.47
C ASN A 79 0.06 1.89 6.24
N LEU A 80 -0.34 1.65 7.49
CA LEU A 80 0.13 0.54 8.34
C LEU A 80 -0.67 -0.76 8.12
N SER A 81 -1.52 -0.85 7.10
CA SER A 81 -2.41 -1.99 6.88
C SER A 81 -1.70 -3.33 6.74
N ILE A 82 -0.49 -3.33 6.18
CA ILE A 82 0.32 -4.54 5.97
C ILE A 82 0.69 -5.21 7.30
N PHE A 83 0.99 -4.44 8.35
CA PHE A 83 1.39 -4.99 9.66
C PHE A 83 0.27 -5.78 10.33
N LEU A 84 -0.96 -5.25 10.32
CA LEU A 84 -2.09 -5.94 10.95
C LEU A 84 -2.56 -7.17 10.18
N ARG A 85 -2.38 -7.21 8.85
CA ARG A 85 -2.65 -8.41 8.06
C ARG A 85 -1.68 -9.54 8.43
N TYR A 86 -0.42 -9.21 8.66
CA TYR A 86 0.58 -10.18 9.10
C TYR A 86 0.24 -10.77 10.47
N VAL A 87 -0.13 -9.92 11.42
CA VAL A 87 -0.57 -10.37 12.76
C VAL A 87 -1.83 -11.23 12.68
N GLY A 88 -2.80 -10.85 11.82
CA GLY A 88 -4.04 -11.61 11.60
C GLY A 88 -3.81 -13.02 11.04
N SER A 89 -3.00 -13.16 9.97
CA SER A 89 -2.67 -14.48 9.38
C SER A 89 -1.96 -15.38 10.39
N ILE A 90 -1.05 -14.83 11.21
CA ILE A 90 -0.37 -15.58 12.27
C ILE A 90 -1.36 -16.06 13.34
N TYR A 91 -2.28 -15.19 13.78
CA TYR A 91 -3.29 -15.54 14.78
C TYR A 91 -4.16 -16.73 14.32
N TRP A 92 -4.65 -16.68 13.08
CA TRP A 92 -5.50 -17.76 12.54
C TRP A 92 -4.72 -19.04 12.27
N SER A 93 -3.49 -18.92 11.76
CA SER A 93 -2.58 -20.04 11.58
C SER A 93 -2.30 -20.77 12.89
N TYR A 94 -2.05 -20.03 13.98
CA TYR A 94 -1.91 -20.60 15.32
C TYR A 94 -3.18 -21.33 15.76
N LYS A 95 -4.36 -20.73 15.55
CA LYS A 95 -5.66 -21.32 15.94
C LYS A 95 -5.95 -22.66 15.24
N ILE A 96 -5.50 -22.81 13.99
CA ILE A 96 -5.57 -24.06 13.21
C ILE A 96 -4.69 -25.15 13.83
N VAL A 97 -3.47 -24.78 14.27
CA VAL A 97 -2.53 -25.71 14.92
C VAL A 97 -3.07 -26.17 16.27
N VAL A 98 -3.68 -25.28 17.05
CA VAL A 98 -4.24 -25.61 18.36
C VAL A 98 -5.44 -26.55 18.25
N HIS A 99 -6.32 -26.37 17.27
CA HIS A 99 -7.54 -27.18 17.12
C HIS A 99 -7.32 -28.43 16.24
N ARG A 100 -6.13 -29.04 16.29
CA ARG A 100 -5.78 -30.17 15.41
C ARG A 100 -6.74 -31.36 15.52
N SER A 101 -7.37 -31.58 16.67
CA SER A 101 -8.20 -32.77 16.93
C SER A 101 -9.58 -32.74 16.25
N ASP A 102 -10.10 -31.56 15.91
CA ASP A 102 -11.44 -31.41 15.32
C ASP A 102 -11.33 -31.09 13.82
N THR A 103 -11.49 -32.14 12.98
CA THR A 103 -11.35 -32.05 11.53
C THR A 103 -12.39 -31.13 10.89
N VAL A 104 -13.61 -31.07 11.44
CA VAL A 104 -14.71 -30.25 10.90
C VAL A 104 -14.43 -28.77 11.19
N ARG A 105 -14.07 -28.44 12.44
CA ARG A 105 -13.68 -27.07 12.79
C ARG A 105 -12.45 -26.64 12.03
N ARG A 106 -11.42 -27.49 11.93
CA ARG A 106 -10.20 -27.18 11.18
C ARG A 106 -10.49 -26.80 9.73
N LYS A 107 -11.35 -27.56 9.03
CA LYS A 107 -11.76 -27.23 7.65
C LYS A 107 -12.44 -25.86 7.56
N LYS A 108 -13.31 -25.51 8.51
CA LYS A 108 -13.94 -24.16 8.56
C LYS A 108 -12.90 -23.07 8.82
N LEU A 109 -11.92 -23.29 9.71
CA LEU A 109 -10.85 -22.33 9.98
C LEU A 109 -9.90 -22.15 8.79
N VAL A 110 -9.50 -23.24 8.13
CA VAL A 110 -8.63 -23.18 6.94
C VAL A 110 -9.31 -22.43 5.81
N LYS A 111 -10.62 -22.68 5.56
CA LYS A 111 -11.38 -21.93 4.56
C LYS A 111 -11.45 -20.44 4.89
N LYS A 112 -11.62 -20.08 6.17
CA LYS A 112 -11.61 -18.67 6.61
C LYS A 112 -10.24 -18.02 6.42
N LEU A 113 -9.15 -18.74 6.74
CA LEU A 113 -7.79 -18.24 6.52
C LEU A 113 -7.52 -18.00 5.03
N ASP A 114 -7.87 -18.95 4.16
CA ASP A 114 -7.67 -18.84 2.71
C ASP A 114 -8.41 -17.62 2.13
N GLN A 115 -9.64 -17.36 2.60
CA GLN A 115 -10.38 -16.16 2.24
C GLN A 115 -9.73 -14.87 2.78
N GLU A 116 -9.30 -14.84 4.05
CA GLU A 116 -8.63 -13.68 4.61
C GLU A 116 -7.28 -13.38 3.93
N GLU A 117 -6.52 -14.40 3.53
CA GLU A 117 -5.26 -14.25 2.79
C GLU A 117 -5.49 -13.78 1.36
N ALA A 118 -6.50 -14.30 0.66
CA ALA A 118 -6.87 -13.83 -0.67
C ALA A 118 -7.28 -12.35 -0.66
N ASP A 119 -8.14 -11.96 0.29
CA ASP A 119 -8.57 -10.57 0.47
C ASP A 119 -7.38 -9.67 0.85
N GLY A 120 -6.51 -10.16 1.73
CA GLY A 120 -5.30 -9.47 2.14
C GLY A 120 -4.30 -9.25 0.99
N ALA A 121 -4.15 -10.24 0.11
CA ALA A 121 -3.32 -10.16 -1.09
C ALA A 121 -3.92 -9.20 -2.13
N PHE A 122 -5.24 -9.26 -2.37
CA PHE A 122 -5.93 -8.34 -3.27
C PHE A 122 -5.77 -6.88 -2.84
N LEU A 123 -6.01 -6.60 -1.55
CA LEU A 123 -5.85 -5.26 -1.03
C LEU A 123 -4.39 -4.79 -1.03
N GLY A 124 -3.41 -5.69 -0.84
CA GLY A 124 -1.99 -5.37 -0.94
C GLY A 124 -1.55 -5.07 -2.37
N PHE A 125 -2.15 -5.76 -3.34
CA PHE A 125 -2.00 -5.45 -4.75
C PHE A 125 -2.55 -4.05 -5.09
N LEU A 126 -3.74 -3.71 -4.58
CA LEU A 126 -4.32 -2.37 -4.78
C LEU A 126 -3.44 -1.26 -4.19
N ASP A 127 -2.88 -1.48 -3.00
CA ASP A 127 -1.95 -0.58 -2.34
C ASP A 127 -0.72 -0.31 -3.21
N ALA A 128 0.00 -1.37 -3.58
CA ALA A 128 1.17 -1.28 -4.45
C ALA A 128 0.86 -0.67 -5.84
N PHE A 129 -0.32 -0.94 -6.38
CA PHE A 129 -0.74 -0.40 -7.67
C PHE A 129 -1.10 1.09 -7.57
N LEU A 130 -1.87 1.50 -6.56
CA LEU A 130 -2.38 2.86 -6.46
C LEU A 130 -1.35 3.82 -5.88
N GLU A 131 -0.63 3.43 -4.83
CA GLU A 131 0.46 4.23 -4.25
C GLU A 131 1.68 4.16 -5.15
N GLY A 132 2.23 2.95 -5.36
CA GLY A 132 3.47 2.76 -6.10
C GLY A 132 3.43 3.25 -7.56
N ALA A 133 2.38 2.94 -8.33
CA ALA A 133 2.34 3.35 -9.74
C ALA A 133 2.11 4.86 -9.90
N SER A 134 1.27 5.46 -9.06
CA SER A 134 0.97 6.89 -9.16
C SER A 134 2.15 7.76 -8.70
N GLN A 135 2.81 7.34 -7.62
CA GLN A 135 3.98 8.02 -7.07
C GLN A 135 5.19 7.90 -8.00
N LEU A 136 5.42 6.74 -8.62
CA LEU A 136 6.45 6.58 -9.66
C LEU A 136 6.15 7.45 -10.88
N THR A 137 4.88 7.53 -11.31
CA THR A 137 4.47 8.40 -12.42
C THR A 137 4.72 9.87 -12.10
N LEU A 138 4.38 10.32 -10.88
CA LEU A 138 4.61 11.69 -10.44
C LEU A 138 6.10 12.01 -10.32
N GLN A 139 6.89 11.11 -9.72
CA GLN A 139 8.34 11.28 -9.61
C GLN A 139 9.02 11.30 -10.98
N LEU A 140 8.60 10.46 -11.93
CA LEU A 140 9.09 10.50 -13.31
C LEU A 140 8.75 11.82 -13.99
N TYR A 141 7.53 12.32 -13.79
CA TYR A 141 7.09 13.62 -14.33
C TYR A 141 7.92 14.79 -13.79
N ILE A 142 8.19 14.79 -12.48
CA ILE A 142 9.07 15.77 -11.83
C ILE A 142 10.46 15.72 -12.46
N VAL A 143 11.08 14.53 -12.55
CA VAL A 143 12.42 14.36 -13.13
C VAL A 143 12.46 14.85 -14.57
N LEU A 144 11.42 14.58 -15.36
CA LEU A 144 11.34 15.01 -16.76
C LEU A 144 11.25 16.54 -16.92
N ILE A 145 10.65 17.25 -15.96
CA ILE A 145 10.53 18.71 -15.98
C ILE A 145 11.76 19.38 -15.38
N GLU A 146 12.32 18.79 -14.32
CA GLU A 146 13.49 19.33 -13.64
C GLU A 146 14.78 19.10 -14.39
N LEU A 147 14.87 18.10 -15.29
CA LEU A 147 16.02 17.90 -16.17
C LEU A 147 16.27 19.15 -17.03
N PRO A 148 17.27 19.99 -16.69
CA PRO A 148 17.81 20.88 -17.69
C PRO A 148 18.73 20.00 -18.56
N ILE A 149 18.82 20.21 -19.87
CA ILE A 149 19.94 19.68 -20.68
C ILE A 149 19.85 18.19 -21.10
N TYR A 150 18.98 17.90 -22.08
CA TYR A 150 19.34 16.99 -23.19
C TYR A 150 18.61 17.33 -24.50
N GLY A 151 17.54 18.14 -24.44
CA GLY A 151 16.89 18.65 -25.66
C GLY A 151 17.79 19.54 -26.52
N TRP A 152 18.68 20.35 -25.94
CA TRP A 152 19.49 21.28 -26.73
C TRP A 152 20.78 20.66 -27.29
N GLU A 153 21.36 19.63 -26.66
CA GLU A 153 22.50 18.87 -27.23
C GLU A 153 22.06 17.92 -28.35
N PHE A 154 20.88 17.31 -28.25
CA PHE A 154 20.34 16.43 -29.30
C PHE A 154 19.97 17.22 -30.58
N TYR A 155 19.37 18.41 -30.44
CA TYR A 155 19.01 19.24 -31.59
C TYR A 155 20.21 19.96 -32.25
N SER A 156 21.26 20.29 -31.48
CA SER A 156 22.48 20.91 -32.02
C SER A 156 23.42 19.89 -32.69
N GLY A 157 23.45 18.63 -32.22
CA GLY A 157 24.18 17.55 -32.88
C GLY A 157 23.61 17.14 -34.26
N LEU A 158 22.31 17.38 -34.50
CA LEU A 158 21.65 17.11 -35.79
C LEU A 158 21.79 18.24 -36.81
N GLN A 159 22.17 19.46 -36.39
CA GLN A 159 22.40 20.60 -37.29
C GLN A 159 23.89 20.82 -37.65
N GLY A 160 24.80 20.05 -37.06
CA GLY A 160 26.25 20.15 -37.27
C GLY A 160 26.83 19.22 -38.36
N THR A 161 26.00 18.46 -39.07
CA THR A 161 26.44 17.56 -40.16
C THR A 161 25.72 17.90 -41.47
N THR A 162 26.03 19.05 -42.04
CA THR A 162 25.88 19.35 -43.48
C THR A 162 27.09 20.11 -43.96
#